data_AF-A0A3M2ACN4-F1
#
_entry.id   AF-A0A3M2ACN4-F1
#
_cell.length_a   1.000
_cell.length_b   1.000
_cell.length_c   1.000
_cell.angle_alpha   90.00
_cell.angle_beta   90.00
_cell.angle_gamma   90.00
#
_symmetry.space_group_name_H-M   'P 1'
#
loop_
_entity.id
_entity.type
_entity.pdbx_description
1 polymer ?
#
loop_
_entity_poly.entity_id
_entity_poly.type
_entity_poly.pdbx_seq_one_letter_code
_entity_poly.pdbx_strand_id
1 'polypeptide(L)'
;MQNLHELPKLRDSLSYLYIEHAILDKKHQAIEFVQESGRTLIPVSNLSVLMLGPGTSITHAAITVLARSGCTVLWTGEDATRFYAQGMGETRKARRLLHQAALVSDEGKRMQVVINMYRHRFNHKLPDNLTLPQIRGMEGVRVRQAYAAASKKYGVPWHGRKYKRNSWGSADPINR
;
A
#
# COMPACT_ATOMS: atom_id res chain seq x y z
N MET A 1 -4.42 -29.57 -18.00
CA MET A 1 -3.13 -28.88 -18.18
C MET A 1 -3.25 -27.49 -17.58
N GLN A 2 -2.40 -27.13 -16.63
CA GLN A 2 -2.31 -25.75 -16.12
C GLN A 2 -1.71 -24.87 -17.24
N ASN A 3 -2.41 -23.79 -17.58
CA ASN A 3 -1.93 -22.84 -18.58
C ASN A 3 -0.82 -21.99 -17.94
N LEU A 4 0.42 -22.13 -18.41
CA LEU A 4 1.58 -21.37 -17.91
C LEU A 4 1.52 -19.86 -18.20
N HIS A 5 0.47 -19.39 -18.89
CA HIS A 5 0.16 -17.97 -19.09
C HIS A 5 -0.88 -17.42 -18.11
N GLU A 6 -1.46 -18.25 -17.22
CA GLU A 6 -2.29 -17.73 -16.13
C GLU A 6 -1.41 -17.00 -15.12
N LEU A 7 -1.72 -15.72 -14.90
CA LEU A 7 -1.08 -14.95 -13.84
C LEU A 7 -1.36 -15.64 -12.49
N PRO A 8 -0.35 -15.74 -11.60
CA PRO A 8 -0.55 -16.27 -10.26
C PRO A 8 -1.64 -15.47 -9.56
N LYS A 9 -2.44 -16.14 -8.71
CA LYS A 9 -3.38 -15.40 -7.86
C LYS A 9 -2.56 -14.51 -6.94
N LEU A 10 -3.07 -13.32 -6.62
CA LEU A 10 -2.39 -12.38 -5.72
C LEU A 10 -1.91 -13.01 -4.40
N ARG A 11 -2.65 -13.99 -3.86
CA ARG A 11 -2.28 -14.72 -2.63
C ARG A 11 -1.02 -15.60 -2.78
N ASP A 12 -0.66 -15.96 -4.01
CA ASP A 12 0.47 -16.81 -4.37
C ASP A 12 1.66 -15.93 -4.87
N SER A 13 1.49 -14.61 -4.92
CA SER A 13 2.49 -13.63 -5.33
C SER A 13 3.35 -13.14 -4.17
N LEU A 14 4.58 -12.72 -4.47
CA LEU A 14 5.43 -11.94 -3.56
C LEU A 14 4.76 -10.60 -3.25
N SER A 15 4.70 -10.27 -1.96
CA SER A 15 3.99 -9.08 -1.46
C SER A 15 4.65 -7.79 -1.93
N TYR A 16 5.96 -7.66 -1.70
CA TYR A 16 6.72 -6.50 -2.14
C TYR A 16 8.21 -6.82 -2.20
N LEU A 17 8.96 -6.01 -2.94
CA LEU A 17 10.42 -6.00 -2.96
C LEU A 17 10.89 -4.55 -2.80
N TYR A 18 11.86 -4.32 -1.90
CA TYR A 18 12.48 -3.03 -1.70
C TYR A 18 13.88 -3.01 -2.31
N ILE A 19 14.19 -1.97 -3.08
CA ILE A 19 15.50 -1.77 -3.72
C ILE A 19 15.87 -0.30 -3.60
N GLU A 20 17.09 -0.02 -3.18
CA GLU A 20 17.71 1.31 -3.14
C GLU A 20 19.09 1.28 -3.81
N HIS A 21 19.64 2.45 -4.15
CA HIS A 21 20.98 2.59 -4.71
C HIS A 21 21.27 1.66 -5.91
N ALA A 22 20.31 1.52 -6.82
CA ALA A 22 20.38 0.57 -7.93
C ALA A 22 19.96 1.17 -9.27
N ILE A 23 20.53 0.64 -10.35
CA ILE A 23 20.07 0.91 -11.71
C ILE A 23 19.24 -0.28 -12.18
N LEU A 24 17.97 -0.04 -12.51
CA LEU A 24 17.01 -1.05 -12.94
C LEU A 24 16.76 -0.94 -14.44
N ASP A 25 16.92 -2.05 -15.15
CA ASP A 25 16.62 -2.15 -16.57
C ASP A 25 15.86 -3.44 -16.90
N LYS A 26 15.24 -3.47 -18.07
CA LYS A 26 14.57 -4.65 -18.59
C LYS A 26 15.61 -5.65 -19.10
N LYS A 27 15.50 -6.89 -18.64
CA LYS A 27 16.25 -8.02 -19.20
C LYS A 27 15.28 -9.15 -19.52
N HIS A 28 15.11 -9.43 -20.81
CA HIS A 28 14.07 -10.34 -21.32
C HIS A 28 12.65 -9.94 -20.86
N GLN A 29 11.96 -10.79 -20.09
CA GLN A 29 10.64 -10.50 -19.47
C GLN A 29 10.76 -10.30 -17.95
N ALA A 30 11.96 -9.97 -17.49
CA ALA A 30 12.30 -9.72 -16.10
C ALA A 30 12.94 -8.34 -15.96
N ILE A 31 13.17 -7.94 -14.70
CA ILE A 31 13.93 -6.74 -14.37
C ILE A 31 15.28 -7.18 -13.84
N GLU A 32 16.36 -6.61 -14.38
CA GLU A 32 17.69 -6.72 -13.79
C GLU A 32 17.94 -5.43 -13.00
N PHE A 33 18.45 -5.56 -11.78
CA PHE A 33 19.02 -4.43 -11.07
C PHE A 33 20.50 -4.62 -10.88
N VAL A 34 21.22 -3.50 -10.94
CA VAL A 34 22.67 -3.42 -10.78
C VAL A 34 22.97 -2.55 -9.57
N GLN A 35 23.76 -3.10 -8.65
CA GLN A 35 24.31 -2.43 -7.47
C GLN A 35 25.83 -2.69 -7.43
N GLU A 36 26.53 -2.08 -6.47
CA GLU A 36 27.94 -2.37 -6.20
C GLU A 36 28.17 -3.86 -5.90
N SER A 37 27.21 -4.52 -5.25
CA SER A 37 27.24 -5.95 -4.91
C SER A 37 27.10 -6.88 -6.13
N GLY A 38 26.71 -6.35 -7.30
CA GLY A 38 26.59 -7.10 -8.54
C GLY A 38 25.23 -6.91 -9.23
N ARG A 39 24.84 -7.94 -10.00
CA ARG A 39 23.63 -7.92 -10.84
C ARG A 39 22.69 -9.02 -10.42
N THR A 40 21.41 -8.68 -10.28
CA THR A 40 20.38 -9.64 -9.87
C THR A 40 19.17 -9.52 -10.78
N LEU A 41 18.66 -10.68 -11.23
CA LEU A 41 17.48 -10.78 -12.06
C LEU A 41 16.24 -11.07 -11.19
N ILE A 42 15.18 -10.30 -11.37
CA ILE A 42 13.92 -10.42 -10.63
C ILE A 42 12.80 -10.83 -11.60
N PRO A 43 12.11 -11.95 -11.35
CA PRO A 43 10.86 -12.26 -12.03
C PRO A 43 9.77 -11.31 -11.56
N VAL A 44 9.16 -10.55 -12.48
CA VAL A 44 8.11 -9.57 -12.13
C VAL A 44 6.69 -10.14 -12.19
N SER A 45 6.51 -11.32 -12.77
CA SER A 45 5.20 -11.93 -13.01
C SER A 45 4.47 -12.33 -11.72
N ASN A 46 5.18 -12.42 -10.60
CA ASN A 46 4.63 -12.73 -9.28
C ASN A 46 4.96 -11.63 -8.26
N LEU A 47 5.36 -10.43 -8.68
CA LEU A 47 5.67 -9.33 -7.77
C LEU A 47 4.49 -8.35 -7.71
N SER A 48 3.92 -8.14 -6.53
CA SER A 48 2.78 -7.24 -6.37
C SER A 48 3.21 -5.76 -6.33
N VAL A 49 4.29 -5.47 -5.58
CA VAL A 49 4.78 -4.11 -5.37
C VAL A 49 6.30 -4.06 -5.46
N LEU A 50 6.83 -3.18 -6.30
CA LEU A 50 8.24 -2.79 -6.29
C LEU A 50 8.39 -1.43 -5.59
N MET A 51 9.11 -1.42 -4.48
CA MET A 51 9.44 -0.22 -3.71
C MET A 51 10.86 0.24 -4.05
N LEU A 52 10.97 1.43 -4.61
CA LEU A 52 12.20 2.07 -5.03
C LEU A 52 12.60 3.14 -4.00
N GLY A 53 13.67 2.86 -3.28
CA GLY A 53 14.31 3.76 -2.33
C GLY A 53 15.14 4.86 -3.00
N PRO A 54 15.84 5.68 -2.19
CA PRO A 54 16.79 6.66 -2.69
C PRO A 54 17.89 6.05 -3.56
N GLY A 55 18.43 6.83 -4.49
CA GLY A 55 19.52 6.40 -5.37
C GLY A 55 19.13 5.39 -6.44
N THR A 56 17.83 5.15 -6.67
CA THR A 56 17.38 4.28 -7.77
C THR A 56 17.23 5.05 -9.08
N SER A 57 17.59 4.41 -10.18
CA SER A 57 17.16 4.82 -11.53
C SER A 57 16.51 3.63 -12.23
N ILE A 58 15.47 3.88 -13.04
CA ILE A 58 14.73 2.82 -13.73
C ILE A 58 14.39 3.24 -15.15
N THR A 59 14.60 2.35 -16.11
CA THR A 59 14.30 2.62 -17.52
C THR A 59 12.80 2.54 -17.83
N HIS A 60 12.36 3.20 -18.89
CA HIS A 60 10.98 3.09 -19.38
C HIS A 60 10.62 1.64 -19.77
N ALA A 61 11.59 0.89 -20.32
CA ALA A 61 11.39 -0.51 -20.68
C ALA A 61 11.10 -1.38 -19.45
N ALA A 62 11.78 -1.12 -18.32
CA ALA A 62 11.52 -1.77 -17.05
C ALA A 62 10.11 -1.46 -16.52
N ILE A 63 9.71 -0.18 -16.52
CA ILE A 63 8.35 0.24 -16.11
C ILE A 63 7.27 -0.43 -16.97
N THR A 64 7.50 -0.53 -18.28
CA THR A 64 6.57 -1.19 -19.21
C THR A 64 6.34 -2.65 -18.84
N VAL A 65 7.39 -3.37 -18.48
CA VAL A 65 7.32 -4.79 -18.07
C VAL A 65 6.64 -4.96 -16.72
N LEU A 66 6.94 -4.10 -15.75
CA LEU A 66 6.27 -4.06 -14.45
C LEU A 66 4.76 -3.80 -14.59
N ALA A 67 4.38 -2.78 -15.35
CA ALA A 67 2.99 -2.41 -15.57
C ALA A 67 2.18 -3.51 -16.27
N ARG A 68 2.78 -4.20 -17.26
CA ARG A 68 2.15 -5.33 -17.96
C ARG A 68 1.98 -6.56 -17.07
N SER A 69 2.84 -6.71 -16.07
CA SER A 69 2.81 -7.81 -15.11
C SER A 69 1.91 -7.54 -13.91
N GLY A 70 1.21 -6.39 -13.88
CA GLY A 70 0.34 -6.03 -12.76
C GLY A 70 1.07 -5.50 -11.53
N CYS A 71 2.40 -5.33 -11.60
CA CYS A 71 3.20 -4.82 -10.48
C CYS A 71 2.98 -3.31 -10.32
N THR A 72 2.71 -2.87 -9.10
CA THR A 72 2.68 -1.45 -8.73
C THR A 72 4.08 -0.98 -8.36
N VAL A 73 4.48 0.23 -8.77
CA VAL A 73 5.79 0.80 -8.44
C VAL A 73 5.62 1.98 -7.49
N LEU A 74 6.32 1.92 -6.37
CA LEU A 74 6.31 2.94 -5.32
C LEU A 74 7.70 3.54 -5.20
N TRP A 75 7.85 4.84 -5.42
CA TRP A 75 9.05 5.54 -5.00
C TRP A 75 8.85 5.99 -3.57
N THR A 76 9.70 5.46 -2.70
CA THR A 76 9.71 5.73 -1.27
C THR A 76 10.99 6.50 -0.93
N GLY A 77 10.83 7.74 -0.49
CA GLY A 77 11.94 8.54 0.03
C GLY A 77 12.13 8.35 1.53
N GLU A 78 13.32 8.72 2.02
CA GLU A 78 13.66 8.78 3.45
C GLU A 78 12.74 9.72 4.25
N ASP A 79 12.16 10.74 3.61
CA ASP A 79 11.26 11.73 4.23
C ASP A 79 9.77 11.39 4.12
N ALA A 80 9.43 10.11 3.93
CA ALA A 80 8.07 9.65 3.67
C ALA A 80 7.41 10.30 2.42
N THR A 81 8.22 10.81 1.49
CA THR A 81 7.78 11.15 0.14
C THR A 81 7.35 9.86 -0.56
N ARG A 82 6.08 9.80 -0.96
CA ARG A 82 5.53 8.64 -1.65
C ARG A 82 5.04 9.10 -3.01
N PHE A 83 5.73 8.67 -4.06
CA PHE A 83 5.23 8.78 -5.42
C PHE A 83 4.80 7.40 -5.89
N TYR A 84 3.60 7.32 -6.43
CA TYR A 84 2.97 6.07 -6.84
C TYR A 84 2.84 6.10 -8.36
N ALA A 85 3.36 5.07 -9.03
CA ALA A 85 2.96 4.78 -10.41
C ALA A 85 2.20 3.46 -10.43
N GLN A 86 1.01 3.51 -11.04
CA GLN A 86 0.18 2.33 -11.22
C GLN A 86 0.04 2.05 -12.72
N GLY A 87 0.21 0.79 -13.11
CA GLY A 87 -0.17 0.33 -14.44
C GLY A 87 -1.69 0.20 -14.60
N MET A 88 -2.12 -0.52 -15.63
CA MET A 88 -3.55 -0.74 -15.91
C MET A 88 -4.24 -1.71 -14.91
N GLY A 89 -3.47 -2.28 -13.98
CA GLY A 89 -3.90 -3.36 -13.10
C GLY A 89 -4.13 -4.69 -13.83
N GLU A 90 -4.22 -5.78 -13.07
CA GLU A 90 -4.46 -7.12 -13.64
C GLU A 90 -5.89 -7.28 -14.17
N THR A 91 -6.84 -6.59 -13.53
CA THR A 91 -8.26 -6.69 -13.88
C THR A 91 -8.59 -5.72 -15.01
N ARG A 92 -8.53 -6.21 -16.26
CA ARG A 92 -8.95 -5.47 -17.47
C ARG A 92 -10.47 -5.29 -17.60
N LYS A 93 -11.21 -5.28 -16.48
CA LYS A 93 -12.67 -5.19 -16.43
C LYS A 93 -13.09 -4.12 -15.41
N ALA A 94 -13.84 -3.13 -15.86
CA ALA A 94 -14.29 -2.01 -15.02
C ALA A 94 -15.41 -2.36 -14.02
N ARG A 95 -15.99 -3.58 -14.05
CA ARG A 95 -17.17 -3.94 -13.24
C ARG A 95 -17.05 -3.61 -11.75
N ARG A 96 -15.86 -3.86 -11.15
CA ARG A 96 -15.61 -3.61 -9.72
C ARG A 96 -15.42 -2.12 -9.45
N LEU A 97 -14.77 -1.40 -10.37
CA LEU A 97 -14.62 0.05 -10.30
C LEU A 97 -15.99 0.74 -10.39
N LEU A 98 -16.85 0.33 -11.33
CA LEU A 98 -18.21 0.84 -11.47
C LEU A 98 -19.06 0.51 -10.22
N HIS A 99 -18.91 -0.69 -9.66
CA HIS A 99 -19.58 -1.05 -8.41
C HIS A 99 -19.12 -0.17 -7.24
N GLN A 100 -17.81 0.06 -7.09
CA GLN A 100 -17.27 0.97 -6.08
C GLN A 100 -17.78 2.41 -6.26
N ALA A 101 -17.83 2.90 -7.50
CA ALA A 101 -18.39 4.20 -7.84
C ALA A 101 -19.87 4.29 -7.42
N ALA A 102 -20.66 3.27 -7.74
CA ALA A 102 -22.08 3.21 -7.35
C ALA A 102 -22.29 3.19 -5.83
N LEU A 103 -21.36 2.59 -5.06
CA LEU A 103 -21.45 2.56 -3.59
C LEU A 103 -21.09 3.89 -2.93
N VAL A 104 -20.13 4.66 -3.48
CA VAL A 104 -19.70 5.93 -2.90
C VAL A 104 -20.62 7.10 -3.26
N SER A 105 -21.26 7.04 -4.44
CA SER A 105 -22.16 8.09 -4.95
C SER A 105 -23.54 8.12 -4.30
N ASP A 106 -23.92 7.07 -3.57
CA ASP A 106 -25.20 6.96 -2.86
C ASP A 106 -24.94 7.04 -1.35
N GLU A 107 -25.61 7.96 -0.65
CA GLU A 107 -25.32 8.23 0.76
C GLU A 107 -25.65 7.05 1.68
N GLY A 108 -26.75 6.33 1.40
CA GLY A 108 -27.19 5.17 2.16
C GLY A 108 -26.23 3.99 1.97
N LYS A 109 -25.84 3.70 0.73
CA LYS A 109 -24.84 2.66 0.41
C LYS A 109 -23.48 3.01 0.98
N ARG A 110 -23.06 4.27 0.90
CA ARG A 110 -21.82 4.77 1.51
C ARG A 110 -21.82 4.55 3.01
N MET A 111 -22.93 4.84 3.70
CA MET A 111 -23.07 4.58 5.13
C MET A 111 -22.96 3.08 5.45
N GLN A 112 -23.60 2.22 4.64
CA GLN A 112 -23.49 0.77 4.80
C GLN A 112 -22.04 0.27 4.65
N VAL A 113 -21.28 0.84 3.70
CA VAL A 113 -19.84 0.55 3.55
C VAL A 113 -19.06 0.99 4.78
N VAL A 114 -19.31 2.19 5.30
CA VAL A 114 -18.67 2.71 6.53
C VAL A 114 -18.91 1.79 7.72
N ILE A 115 -20.17 1.36 7.94
CA ILE A 115 -20.52 0.43 9.02
C ILE A 115 -19.80 -0.92 8.84
N ASN A 116 -19.75 -1.44 7.60
CA ASN A 116 -19.05 -2.68 7.30
C ASN A 116 -17.54 -2.58 7.54
N MET A 117 -16.91 -1.46 7.15
CA MET A 117 -15.48 -1.20 7.41
C MET A 117 -15.20 -1.11 8.91
N TYR A 118 -16.04 -0.40 9.66
CA TYR A 118 -15.91 -0.29 11.11
C TYR A 118 -16.03 -1.66 11.80
N ARG A 119 -17.05 -2.44 11.42
CA ARG A 119 -17.26 -3.80 11.94
C ARG A 119 -16.09 -4.71 11.58
N HIS A 120 -15.58 -4.63 10.36
CA HIS A 120 -14.42 -5.43 9.95
C HIS A 120 -13.17 -5.08 10.77
N ARG A 121 -12.95 -3.80 11.06
CA ARG A 121 -11.78 -3.33 11.83
C ARG A 121 -11.85 -3.69 13.31
N PHE A 122 -13.03 -3.57 13.94
CA PHE A 122 -13.17 -3.65 15.40
C PHE A 122 -13.98 -4.85 15.90
N ASN A 123 -14.52 -5.68 15.00
CA ASN A 123 -15.47 -6.75 15.30
C ASN A 123 -16.61 -6.31 16.24
N HIS A 124 -17.11 -5.08 16.04
CA HIS A 124 -18.10 -4.45 16.91
C HIS A 124 -19.28 -3.94 16.09
N LYS A 125 -20.50 -4.23 16.56
CA LYS A 125 -21.74 -3.73 15.95
C LYS A 125 -22.01 -2.29 16.40
N LEU A 126 -22.25 -1.41 15.43
CA LEU A 126 -22.66 -0.04 15.70
C LEU A 126 -24.19 0.07 15.79
N PRO A 127 -24.74 1.01 16.57
CA PRO A 127 -26.14 1.41 16.48
C PRO A 127 -26.49 1.90 15.07
N ASP A 128 -27.71 1.60 14.62
CA ASP A 128 -28.15 1.85 13.24
C ASP A 128 -28.44 3.34 12.94
N ASN A 129 -28.51 4.18 13.97
CA ASN A 129 -28.84 5.60 13.89
C ASN A 129 -27.64 6.54 14.00
N LEU A 130 -26.41 6.03 13.87
CA LEU A 130 -25.22 6.86 13.96
C LEU A 130 -24.95 7.64 12.67
N THR A 131 -24.57 8.90 12.85
CA THR A 131 -24.06 9.76 11.79
C THR A 131 -22.58 9.49 11.52
N LEU A 132 -22.11 9.82 10.31
CA LEU A 132 -20.70 9.62 9.92
C LEU A 132 -19.70 10.31 10.87
N PRO A 133 -19.92 11.56 11.34
CA PRO A 133 -19.03 12.19 12.32
C PRO A 133 -18.96 11.43 13.65
N GLN A 134 -20.08 10.87 14.13
CA GLN A 134 -20.11 10.07 15.36
C GLN A 134 -19.28 8.79 15.19
N ILE A 135 -19.44 8.08 14.07
CA ILE A 135 -18.66 6.87 13.78
C ILE A 135 -17.16 7.19 13.74
N ARG A 136 -16.77 8.28 13.06
CA ARG A 136 -15.38 8.74 13.00
C ARG A 136 -14.82 9.09 14.39
N GLY A 137 -15.63 9.75 15.23
CA GLY A 137 -15.25 10.08 16.61
C GLY A 137 -14.99 8.83 17.45
N MET A 138 -15.88 7.84 17.35
CA MET A 138 -15.73 6.55 18.03
C MET A 138 -14.49 5.79 17.55
N GLU A 139 -14.22 5.77 16.24
CA GLU A 139 -13.00 5.18 15.68
C GLU A 139 -11.75 5.89 16.24
N GLY A 140 -11.74 7.22 16.26
CA GLY A 140 -10.62 8.01 16.77
C GLY A 140 -10.31 7.76 18.26
N VAL A 141 -11.34 7.53 19.09
CA VAL A 141 -11.16 7.12 20.49
C VAL A 141 -10.51 5.75 20.57
N ARG A 142 -11.02 4.76 19.81
CA ARG A 142 -10.47 3.39 19.81
C ARG A 142 -9.02 3.35 19.35
N VAL A 143 -8.67 4.10 18.32
CA VAL A 143 -7.28 4.18 17.82
C VAL A 143 -6.35 4.80 18.87
N ARG A 144 -6.77 5.86 19.56
CA ARG A 144 -5.97 6.46 20.66
C ARG A 144 -5.79 5.48 21.82
N GLN A 145 -6.82 4.73 22.19
CA GLN A 145 -6.73 3.68 23.20
C GLN A 145 -5.76 2.57 22.77
N ALA A 146 -5.78 2.16 21.50
CA ALA A 146 -4.83 1.18 20.98
C ALA A 146 -3.38 1.66 21.06
N TYR A 147 -3.10 2.93 20.74
CA TYR A 147 -1.76 3.52 20.92
C TYR A 147 -1.34 3.55 22.40
N ALA A 148 -2.22 3.97 23.31
CA ALA A 148 -1.91 3.99 24.73
C ALA A 148 -1.66 2.58 25.30
N ALA A 149 -2.44 1.59 24.86
CA ALA A 149 -2.24 0.19 25.23
C ALA A 149 -0.91 -0.37 24.70
N ALA A 150 -0.54 -0.07 23.45
CA ALA A 150 0.73 -0.46 22.88
C ALA A 150 1.91 0.19 23.60
N SER A 151 1.82 1.50 23.88
CA SER A 151 2.80 2.26 24.66
C SER A 151 3.06 1.61 26.03
N LYS A 152 1.99 1.30 26.77
CA LYS A 152 2.09 0.60 28.06
C LYS A 152 2.68 -0.80 27.92
N LYS A 153 2.26 -1.56 26.90
CA LYS A 153 2.70 -2.95 26.68
C LYS A 153 4.19 -3.04 26.36
N TYR A 154 4.71 -2.12 25.54
CA TYR A 154 6.09 -2.15 25.06
C TYR A 154 7.02 -1.18 25.79
N GLY A 155 6.52 -0.44 26.79
CA GLY A 155 7.32 0.51 27.57
C GLY A 155 7.82 1.72 26.77
N VAL A 156 7.20 2.02 25.63
CA VAL A 156 7.59 3.14 24.76
C VAL A 156 6.76 4.37 25.10
N PRO A 157 7.36 5.50 25.50
CA PRO A 157 6.61 6.73 25.74
C PRO A 157 5.82 7.18 24.51
N TRP A 158 4.54 7.52 24.70
CA TRP A 158 3.66 7.98 23.62
C TRP A 158 3.04 9.33 23.92
N HIS A 159 3.38 10.35 23.12
CA HIS A 159 2.90 11.72 23.27
C HIS A 159 1.90 12.14 22.17
N GLY A 160 1.30 11.15 21.50
CA GLY A 160 0.37 11.33 20.40
C GLY A 160 1.02 11.18 19.01
N ARG A 161 0.17 11.02 17.98
CA ARG A 161 0.61 10.90 16.59
C ARG A 161 0.96 12.30 16.07
N LYS A 162 2.24 12.61 15.91
CA LYS A 162 2.73 13.91 15.44
C LYS A 162 3.72 13.69 14.30
N TYR A 163 3.46 14.31 13.15
CA TYR A 163 4.38 14.31 12.01
C TYR A 163 4.43 15.71 11.41
N LYS A 164 5.64 16.25 11.21
CA LYS A 164 5.85 17.50 10.49
C LYS A 164 6.20 17.17 9.04
N ARG A 165 5.32 17.54 8.11
CA ARG A 165 5.49 17.25 6.67
C ARG A 165 6.81 17.77 6.09
N ASN A 166 7.36 18.84 6.67
CA ASN A 166 8.57 19.50 6.18
C ASN A 166 9.84 19.14 6.99
N SER A 167 9.74 18.23 7.96
CA SER A 167 10.88 17.86 8.82
C SER A 167 10.69 16.48 9.42
N TRP A 168 11.03 15.45 8.64
CA TRP A 168 10.99 14.06 9.06
C TRP A 168 11.82 13.80 10.32
N GLY A 169 13.06 14.33 10.35
CA GLY A 169 13.98 14.15 11.47
C GLY A 169 13.52 14.77 12.80
N SER A 170 12.51 15.64 12.79
CA SER A 170 11.97 16.27 14.01
C SER A 170 10.87 15.46 14.70
N ALA A 171 10.38 14.38 14.08
CA ALA A 171 9.45 13.46 14.70
C ALA A 171 10.19 12.50 15.65
N ASP A 172 9.54 12.14 16.75
CA ASP A 172 10.08 11.12 17.65
C ASP A 172 10.23 9.76 16.92
N PRO A 173 11.11 8.86 17.40
CA PRO A 173 11.38 7.60 16.71
C PRO A 173 10.15 6.71 16.50
N ILE A 174 9.13 6.82 17.36
CA ILE A 174 7.90 6.01 17.25
C ILE A 174 6.92 6.61 16.22
N ASN A 175 7.07 7.90 15.88
CA ASN A 175 6.28 8.55 14.85
C ASN A 175 6.87 8.46 13.44
N ARG A 176 8.19 8.32 13.31
CA ARG A 176 8.88 7.98 12.06
C ARG A 176 8.53 6.56 11.64
#